data_AF-A0A1H4A719-F1
#
_entry.id   AF-A0A1H4A719-F1
#
_cell.length_a   1.000
_cell.length_b   1.000
_cell.length_c   1.000
_cell.angle_alpha   90.00
_cell.angle_beta   90.00
_cell.angle_gamma   90.00
#
_symmetry.space_group_name_H-M   'P 1'
#
loop_
_entity.id
_entity.type
_entity.pdbx_description
1 polymer ?
#
loop_
_entity_poly.entity_id
_entity_poly.type
_entity_poly.pdbx_seq_one_letter_code
_entity_poly.pdbx_strand_id
1 'polypeptide(L)'
;MENPTLPTNWLAALSNANHDGTTQQIDDAVGNFETENQVFLQKAQAVHQARVQEDDVWQKSQVDPVVKQLEAADKQQDAYMTAFRYINDGYAALPDGEAQKADALVVQRTFKDFKFRVNDGYGAEADKILQMGQNLQTKQEFLTQIGAWQWYVKAAQAAQQVRYLLGERAKTKGEFVKGELKAARRQTDLAIADLYRTIIAMMDLMPSDALTALYTQLKGFERYAREYYLPKGKGEDDPEPEPQPEPDVTPVEPEA
;
A
#
# COMPACT_ATOMS: atom_id res chain seq x y z
N MET A 1 -38.52 16.40 26.74
CA MET A 1 -38.01 15.10 26.27
C MET A 1 -36.79 15.41 25.45
N GLU A 2 -35.60 15.19 26.02
CA GLU A 2 -34.33 15.40 25.31
C GLU A 2 -34.26 14.40 24.15
N ASN A 3 -33.95 14.91 22.96
CA ASN A 3 -33.55 14.07 21.83
C ASN A 3 -32.34 13.24 22.29
N PRO A 4 -32.37 11.90 22.24
CA PRO A 4 -31.17 11.12 22.53
C PRO A 4 -30.16 11.45 21.43
N THR A 5 -29.23 12.34 21.75
CA THR A 5 -28.01 12.52 20.95
C THR A 5 -27.41 11.14 20.77
N LEU A 6 -27.24 10.72 19.51
CA LEU A 6 -26.58 9.46 19.16
C LEU A 6 -25.35 9.31 20.05
N PRO A 7 -25.14 8.16 20.74
CA PRO A 7 -23.95 7.96 21.52
C PRO A 7 -22.77 8.22 20.59
N THR A 8 -21.86 9.10 21.01
CA THR A 8 -20.69 9.53 20.25
C THR A 8 -20.00 8.29 19.67
N ASN A 9 -20.15 8.04 18.37
CA ASN A 9 -19.51 6.91 17.72
C ASN A 9 -18.03 7.24 17.52
N TRP A 10 -17.22 6.86 18.49
CA TRP A 10 -15.78 7.08 18.52
C TRP A 10 -15.03 6.05 17.62
N LEU A 11 -15.75 5.09 17.00
CA LEU A 11 -15.19 4.19 15.97
C LEU A 11 -14.60 4.99 14.81
N ALA A 12 -15.26 6.07 14.39
CA ALA A 12 -14.77 6.96 13.32
C ALA A 12 -13.42 7.64 13.64
N ALA A 13 -12.99 7.65 14.90
CA ALA A 13 -11.70 8.19 15.33
C ALA A 13 -10.58 7.12 15.36
N LEU A 14 -10.91 5.84 15.17
CA LEU A 14 -9.93 4.77 15.20
C LEU A 14 -9.02 4.76 13.96
N SER A 15 -7.78 4.32 14.18
CA SER A 15 -6.89 3.93 13.08
C SER A 15 -7.46 2.72 12.34
N ASN A 16 -7.04 2.53 11.09
CA ASN A 16 -7.51 1.45 10.22
C ASN A 16 -7.45 0.07 10.88
N ALA A 17 -6.30 -0.28 11.47
CA ALA A 17 -6.07 -1.58 12.08
C ALA A 17 -6.94 -1.79 13.34
N ASN A 18 -7.17 -0.73 14.10
CA ASN A 18 -7.95 -0.79 15.34
C ASN A 18 -9.46 -0.80 15.05
N HIS A 19 -9.86 -0.10 13.99
CA HIS A 19 -11.24 -0.06 13.50
C HIS A 19 -11.70 -1.45 13.04
N ASP A 20 -10.87 -2.13 12.25
CA ASP A 20 -11.17 -3.46 11.71
C ASP A 20 -11.45 -4.47 12.83
N GLY A 21 -10.58 -4.56 13.83
CA GLY A 21 -10.77 -5.46 14.97
C GLY A 21 -12.04 -5.18 15.78
N THR A 22 -12.37 -3.91 16.00
CA THR A 22 -13.56 -3.53 16.80
C THR A 22 -14.85 -3.79 16.04
N THR A 23 -14.88 -3.44 14.76
CA THR A 23 -16.08 -3.59 13.94
C THR A 23 -16.32 -5.05 13.54
N GLN A 24 -15.28 -5.89 13.50
CA GLN A 24 -15.43 -7.35 13.42
C GLN A 24 -16.11 -7.92 14.67
N GLN A 25 -15.70 -7.52 15.87
CA GLN A 25 -16.33 -7.97 17.12
C GLN A 25 -17.82 -7.60 17.17
N ILE A 26 -18.18 -6.43 16.65
CA ILE A 26 -19.58 -5.99 16.52
C ILE A 26 -20.32 -6.90 15.52
N ASP A 27 -19.78 -7.12 14.32
CA ASP A 27 -20.37 -7.99 13.30
C ASP A 27 -20.60 -9.43 13.83
N ASP A 28 -19.59 -10.01 14.47
CA ASP A 28 -19.67 -11.35 15.05
C ASP A 28 -20.74 -11.43 16.14
N ALA A 29 -20.81 -10.45 17.05
CA ALA A 29 -21.79 -10.45 18.14
C ALA A 29 -23.23 -10.31 17.62
N VAL A 30 -23.45 -9.51 16.57
CA VAL A 30 -24.79 -9.29 16.03
C VAL A 30 -25.22 -10.42 15.11
N GLY A 31 -24.28 -11.04 14.39
CA GLY A 31 -24.53 -12.25 13.59
C GLY A 31 -24.84 -13.49 14.45
N ASN A 32 -24.31 -13.55 15.67
CA ASN A 32 -24.58 -14.62 16.62
C ASN A 32 -25.82 -14.37 17.50
N PHE A 33 -26.49 -13.21 17.37
CA PHE A 33 -27.67 -12.91 18.17
C PHE A 33 -28.92 -13.58 17.59
N GLU A 34 -29.48 -14.54 18.34
CA GLU A 34 -30.68 -15.26 17.94
C GLU A 34 -31.95 -14.42 18.10
N THR A 35 -32.60 -14.10 16.98
CA THR A 35 -33.89 -13.39 16.97
C THR A 35 -34.67 -13.67 15.69
N GLU A 36 -36.00 -13.60 15.76
CA GLU A 36 -36.88 -13.65 14.59
C GLU A 36 -37.18 -12.25 14.02
N ASN A 37 -36.70 -11.18 14.67
CA ASN A 37 -36.96 -9.82 14.25
C ASN A 37 -36.29 -9.51 12.91
N GLN A 38 -37.11 -9.42 11.86
CA GLN A 38 -36.62 -9.22 10.49
C GLN A 38 -35.89 -7.89 10.30
N VAL A 39 -36.26 -6.83 11.02
CA VAL A 39 -35.58 -5.54 10.94
C VAL A 39 -34.17 -5.66 11.50
N PHE A 40 -34.01 -6.30 12.67
CA PHE A 40 -32.69 -6.58 13.24
C PHE A 40 -31.84 -7.39 12.27
N LEU A 41 -32.36 -8.49 11.75
CA LEU A 41 -31.63 -9.38 10.84
C LEU A 41 -31.15 -8.63 9.58
N GLN A 42 -31.99 -7.76 9.01
CA GLN A 42 -31.61 -6.90 7.88
C GLN A 42 -30.49 -5.93 8.23
N LYS A 43 -30.52 -5.31 9.43
CA LYS A 43 -29.47 -4.38 9.86
C LYS A 43 -28.17 -5.10 10.19
N ALA A 44 -28.23 -6.27 10.82
CA ALA A 44 -27.06 -7.12 11.04
C ALA A 44 -26.42 -7.52 9.70
N GLN A 45 -27.22 -7.92 8.71
CA GLN A 45 -26.72 -8.23 7.37
C GLN A 45 -26.10 -7.00 6.67
N ALA A 46 -26.66 -5.80 6.86
CA ALA A 46 -26.09 -4.57 6.31
C ALA A 46 -24.73 -4.24 6.93
N VAL A 47 -24.55 -4.46 8.24
CA VAL A 47 -23.25 -4.34 8.93
C VAL A 47 -22.26 -5.33 8.34
N HIS A 48 -22.63 -6.60 8.21
CA HIS A 48 -21.77 -7.63 7.63
C HIS A 48 -21.31 -7.28 6.21
N GLN A 49 -22.25 -6.85 5.34
CA GLN A 49 -21.92 -6.46 3.97
C GLN A 49 -20.99 -5.25 3.90
N ALA A 50 -21.24 -4.22 4.71
CA ALA A 50 -20.38 -3.04 4.77
C ALA A 50 -18.96 -3.41 5.25
N ARG A 51 -18.87 -4.32 6.22
CA ARG A 51 -17.60 -4.86 6.74
C ARG A 51 -16.79 -5.62 5.73
N VAL A 52 -17.42 -6.56 5.01
CA VAL A 52 -16.76 -7.32 3.94
C VAL A 52 -16.21 -6.38 2.85
N GLN A 53 -16.95 -5.32 2.51
CA GLN A 53 -16.49 -4.31 1.57
C GLN A 53 -15.32 -3.48 2.13
N GLU A 54 -15.38 -3.07 3.40
CA GLU A 54 -14.27 -2.37 4.05
C GLU A 54 -13.00 -3.22 4.09
N ASP A 55 -13.09 -4.51 4.45
CA ASP A 55 -11.95 -5.43 4.49
C ASP A 55 -11.33 -5.64 3.10
N ASP A 56 -12.14 -5.86 2.06
CA ASP A 56 -11.65 -5.99 0.67
C ASP A 56 -10.90 -4.73 0.21
N VAL A 57 -11.43 -3.55 0.49
CA VAL A 57 -10.76 -2.27 0.18
C VAL A 57 -9.50 -2.07 1.04
N TRP A 58 -9.53 -2.46 2.32
CA TRP A 58 -8.37 -2.41 3.19
C TRP A 58 -7.25 -3.33 2.71
N GLN A 59 -7.55 -4.58 2.34
CA GLN A 59 -6.57 -5.52 1.78
C GLN A 59 -5.98 -4.98 0.48
N LYS A 60 -6.81 -4.45 -0.43
CA LYS A 60 -6.34 -3.76 -1.64
C LYS A 60 -5.47 -2.54 -1.33
N SER A 61 -5.75 -1.83 -0.24
CA SER A 61 -4.94 -0.69 0.18
C SER A 61 -3.52 -1.06 0.64
N GLN A 62 -3.35 -2.29 1.10
CA GLN A 62 -2.05 -2.80 1.53
C GLN A 62 -1.21 -3.34 0.38
N VAL A 63 -1.84 -3.78 -0.71
CA VAL A 63 -1.15 -4.26 -1.92
C VAL A 63 -0.97 -3.09 -2.87
N ASP A 64 0.28 -2.73 -3.17
CA ASP A 64 0.57 -1.78 -4.23
C ASP A 64 0.25 -2.45 -5.59
N PRO A 65 -0.86 -2.09 -6.27
CA PRO A 65 -1.32 -2.82 -7.45
C PRO A 65 -0.31 -2.72 -8.61
N VAL A 66 0.55 -1.70 -8.56
CA VAL A 66 1.59 -1.44 -9.54
C VAL A 66 2.82 -2.33 -9.29
N VAL A 67 3.07 -2.80 -8.07
CA VAL A 67 4.26 -3.62 -7.75
C VAL A 67 4.27 -4.94 -8.50
N LYS A 68 3.14 -5.68 -8.52
CA LYS A 68 3.08 -6.95 -9.28
C LYS A 68 3.26 -6.74 -10.78
N GLN A 69 2.72 -5.65 -11.32
CA GLN A 69 2.89 -5.29 -12.72
C GLN A 69 4.34 -4.89 -13.02
N LEU A 70 4.97 -4.17 -12.09
CA LEU A 70 6.36 -3.73 -12.16
C LEU A 70 7.30 -4.93 -12.15
N GLU A 71 7.11 -5.87 -11.22
CA GLU A 71 7.85 -7.14 -11.16
C GLU A 71 7.70 -7.97 -12.44
N ALA A 72 6.50 -8.02 -13.01
CA ALA A 72 6.26 -8.75 -14.25
C ALA A 72 6.94 -8.10 -15.46
N ALA A 73 6.87 -6.77 -15.58
CA ALA A 73 7.51 -6.02 -16.66
C ALA A 73 9.04 -6.09 -16.56
N ASP A 74 9.58 -5.98 -15.35
CA ASP A 74 11.01 -6.12 -15.06
C ASP A 74 11.52 -7.52 -15.42
N LYS A 75 10.82 -8.57 -15.00
CA LYS A 75 11.17 -9.95 -15.36
C LYS A 75 11.17 -10.18 -16.88
N GLN A 76 10.26 -9.55 -17.62
CA GLN A 76 10.25 -9.63 -19.09
C GLN A 76 11.47 -8.91 -19.68
N GLN A 77 11.76 -7.70 -19.19
CA GLN A 77 12.92 -6.91 -19.56
C GLN A 77 14.22 -7.73 -19.38
N ASP A 78 14.41 -8.33 -18.20
CA ASP A 78 15.55 -9.19 -17.86
C ASP A 78 15.69 -10.37 -18.82
N ALA A 79 14.58 -11.09 -19.05
CA ALA A 79 14.59 -12.27 -19.89
C ALA A 79 14.96 -11.92 -21.34
N TYR A 80 14.43 -10.81 -21.87
CA TYR A 80 14.74 -10.37 -23.21
C TYR A 80 16.18 -9.85 -23.36
N MET A 81 16.68 -9.09 -22.38
CA MET A 81 18.08 -8.65 -22.37
C MET A 81 19.05 -9.81 -22.22
N THR A 82 18.70 -10.82 -21.43
CA THR A 82 19.48 -12.06 -21.29
C THR A 82 19.55 -12.82 -22.61
N ALA A 83 18.40 -13.02 -23.27
CA ALA A 83 18.35 -13.68 -24.58
C ALA A 83 19.16 -12.92 -25.64
N PHE A 84 18.99 -11.59 -25.72
CA PHE A 84 19.75 -10.73 -26.61
C PHE A 84 21.27 -10.85 -26.37
N ARG A 85 21.69 -10.84 -25.10
CA ARG A 85 23.10 -10.97 -24.72
C ARG A 85 23.67 -12.34 -25.08
N TYR A 86 22.95 -13.44 -24.82
CA TYR A 86 23.44 -14.78 -25.15
C TYR A 86 23.63 -15.02 -26.63
N ILE A 87 22.72 -14.51 -27.48
CA ILE A 87 22.90 -14.59 -28.94
C ILE A 87 24.19 -13.85 -29.32
N ASN A 88 24.37 -12.62 -28.84
CA ASN A 88 25.54 -11.83 -29.15
C ASN A 88 26.86 -12.45 -28.63
N ASP A 89 26.84 -12.99 -27.41
CA ASP A 89 28.01 -13.65 -26.81
C ASP A 89 28.42 -14.91 -27.60
N GLY A 90 27.46 -15.63 -28.19
CA GLY A 90 27.73 -16.74 -29.11
C GLY A 90 28.51 -16.30 -30.35
N TYR A 91 28.13 -15.19 -30.99
CA TYR A 91 28.86 -14.65 -32.14
C TYR A 91 30.22 -14.04 -31.75
N ALA A 92 30.34 -13.47 -30.56
CA ALA A 92 31.62 -12.98 -30.06
C ALA A 92 32.63 -14.10 -29.75
N ALA A 93 32.15 -15.33 -29.55
CA ALA A 93 32.98 -16.51 -29.30
C ALA A 93 33.47 -17.22 -30.58
N LEU A 94 33.08 -16.74 -31.77
CA LEU A 94 33.54 -17.30 -33.04
C LEU A 94 35.08 -17.23 -33.19
N PRO A 95 35.69 -18.06 -34.07
CA PRO A 95 37.11 -17.99 -34.37
C PRO A 95 37.56 -16.62 -34.89
N ASP A 96 38.84 -16.31 -34.71
CA ASP A 96 39.45 -15.11 -35.29
C ASP A 96 39.48 -15.25 -36.82
N GLY A 97 38.80 -14.33 -37.52
CA GLY A 97 38.63 -14.34 -38.98
C GLY A 97 37.17 -14.29 -39.44
N GLU A 98 36.22 -14.66 -38.58
CA GLU A 98 34.80 -14.53 -38.87
C GLU A 98 34.35 -13.06 -38.81
N ALA A 99 33.72 -12.57 -39.89
CA ALA A 99 33.33 -11.17 -40.02
C ALA A 99 32.35 -10.72 -38.92
N GLN A 100 31.48 -11.62 -38.47
CA GLN A 100 30.45 -11.36 -37.46
C GLN A 100 31.03 -11.14 -36.06
N LYS A 101 32.24 -11.68 -35.78
CA LYS A 101 32.86 -11.58 -34.45
C LYS A 101 33.15 -10.11 -34.09
N ALA A 102 33.66 -9.34 -35.04
CA ALA A 102 34.01 -7.94 -34.82
C ALA A 102 32.78 -7.11 -34.41
N ASP A 103 31.65 -7.30 -35.10
CA ASP A 103 30.40 -6.60 -34.77
C ASP A 103 29.84 -7.04 -33.42
N ALA A 104 29.88 -8.34 -33.11
CA ALA A 104 29.46 -8.87 -31.82
C ALA A 104 30.28 -8.31 -30.64
N LEU A 105 31.59 -8.10 -30.84
CA LEU A 105 32.46 -7.49 -29.82
C LEU A 105 32.13 -6.01 -29.58
N VAL A 106 31.70 -5.26 -30.60
CA VAL A 106 31.21 -3.87 -30.43
C VAL A 106 29.92 -3.85 -29.60
N VAL A 107 29.02 -4.80 -29.84
CA VAL A 107 27.79 -4.94 -29.04
C VAL A 107 28.15 -5.32 -27.60
N GLN A 108 29.05 -6.28 -27.36
CA GLN A 108 29.53 -6.62 -26.02
C GLN A 108 30.17 -5.41 -25.31
N ARG A 109 30.88 -4.57 -26.06
CA ARG A 109 31.48 -3.35 -25.51
C ARG A 109 30.40 -2.39 -24.99
N THR A 110 29.29 -2.26 -25.71
CA THR A 110 28.14 -1.46 -25.26
C THR A 110 27.64 -1.89 -23.87
N PHE A 111 27.49 -3.20 -23.61
CA PHE A 111 27.12 -3.70 -22.27
C PHE A 111 28.11 -3.28 -21.18
N LYS A 112 29.41 -3.31 -21.49
CA LYS A 112 30.48 -2.95 -20.55
C LYS A 112 30.49 -1.45 -20.28
N ASP A 113 30.32 -0.63 -21.31
CA ASP A 113 30.33 0.83 -21.19
C ASP A 113 29.17 1.34 -20.33
N PHE A 114 27.97 0.76 -20.50
CA PHE A 114 26.81 1.07 -19.67
C PHE A 114 26.82 0.37 -18.30
N LYS A 115 27.80 -0.51 -18.04
CA LYS A 115 27.86 -1.36 -16.84
C LYS A 115 26.50 -2.02 -16.58
N PHE A 116 25.90 -2.59 -17.62
CA PHE A 116 24.56 -3.14 -17.56
C PHE A 116 24.51 -4.41 -16.71
N ARG A 117 23.56 -4.49 -15.79
CA ARG A 117 23.27 -5.68 -14.97
C ARG A 117 21.76 -5.84 -14.80
N VAL A 118 21.28 -7.07 -14.96
CA VAL A 118 19.87 -7.51 -14.76
C VAL A 118 19.46 -7.58 -13.29
N ASN A 119 20.22 -6.93 -12.41
CA ASN A 119 19.96 -6.87 -10.97
C ASN A 119 20.18 -5.46 -10.42
N ASP A 120 20.23 -4.48 -11.33
CA ASP A 120 20.16 -3.08 -10.96
C ASP A 120 18.72 -2.75 -10.47
N GLY A 121 18.53 -1.59 -9.83
CA GLY A 121 17.17 -1.15 -9.49
C GLY A 121 16.35 -0.91 -10.77
N TYR A 122 15.05 -1.23 -10.73
CA TYR A 122 14.11 -1.17 -11.87
C TYR A 122 14.32 0.04 -12.81
N GLY A 123 14.38 1.26 -12.25
CA GLY A 123 14.54 2.48 -13.05
C GLY A 123 15.93 2.60 -13.69
N ALA A 124 16.99 2.24 -12.96
CA ALA A 124 18.35 2.30 -13.46
C ALA A 124 18.56 1.30 -14.61
N GLU A 125 17.98 0.11 -14.51
CA GLU A 125 18.06 -0.87 -15.58
C GLU A 125 17.29 -0.43 -16.82
N ALA A 126 16.02 -0.01 -16.66
CA ALA A 126 15.20 0.47 -17.75
C ALA A 126 15.86 1.65 -18.49
N ASP A 127 16.44 2.61 -17.77
CA ASP A 127 17.13 3.74 -18.37
C ASP A 127 18.38 3.32 -19.15
N LYS A 128 19.17 2.37 -18.63
CA LYS A 128 20.34 1.83 -19.36
C LYS A 128 19.93 1.15 -20.65
N ILE A 129 18.88 0.31 -20.65
CA ILE A 129 18.40 -0.38 -21.85
C ILE A 129 18.01 0.63 -22.92
N LEU A 130 17.25 1.66 -22.56
CA LEU A 130 16.82 2.68 -23.51
C LEU A 130 17.99 3.49 -24.06
N GLN A 131 18.97 3.85 -23.23
CA GLN A 131 20.16 4.58 -23.66
C GLN A 131 21.09 3.73 -24.54
N MET A 132 21.27 2.44 -24.22
CA MET A 132 22.05 1.51 -25.03
C MET A 132 21.54 1.41 -26.48
N GLY A 133 20.24 1.66 -26.70
CA GLY A 133 19.63 1.60 -28.03
C GLY A 133 20.28 2.50 -29.05
N GLN A 134 20.71 3.70 -28.63
CA GLN A 134 21.41 4.63 -29.52
C GLN A 134 22.74 4.05 -30.01
N ASN A 135 23.48 3.39 -29.12
CA ASN A 135 24.75 2.75 -29.47
C ASN A 135 24.53 1.49 -30.33
N LEU A 136 23.50 0.70 -29.99
CA LEU A 136 23.17 -0.54 -30.70
C LEU A 136 22.58 -0.30 -32.09
N GLN A 137 22.00 0.86 -32.35
CA GLN A 137 21.42 1.19 -33.65
C GLN A 137 22.45 1.18 -34.78
N THR A 138 23.70 1.53 -34.48
CA THR A 138 24.84 1.43 -35.43
C THR A 138 25.12 -0.01 -35.87
N LYS A 139 24.61 -1.00 -35.14
CA LYS A 139 24.75 -2.44 -35.39
C LYS A 139 23.40 -3.12 -35.65
N GLN A 140 22.34 -2.36 -35.92
CA GLN A 140 20.99 -2.90 -36.08
C GLN A 140 20.90 -3.92 -37.21
N GLU A 141 21.54 -3.68 -38.35
CA GLU A 141 21.51 -4.61 -39.49
C GLU A 141 22.10 -5.97 -39.11
N PHE A 142 23.31 -5.97 -38.56
CA PHE A 142 23.97 -7.16 -38.01
C PHE A 142 23.08 -7.86 -36.97
N LEU A 143 22.59 -7.12 -35.98
CA LEU A 143 21.75 -7.65 -34.90
C LEU A 143 20.44 -8.26 -35.44
N THR A 144 19.92 -7.73 -36.55
CA THR A 144 18.73 -8.26 -37.23
C THR A 144 19.07 -9.56 -37.94
N GLN A 145 20.19 -9.60 -38.67
CA GLN A 145 20.66 -10.81 -39.39
C GLN A 145 20.87 -12.00 -38.44
N ILE A 146 21.42 -11.76 -37.25
CA ILE A 146 21.65 -12.82 -36.25
C ILE A 146 20.40 -13.12 -35.39
N GLY A 147 19.28 -12.45 -35.63
CA GLY A 147 18.02 -12.64 -34.88
C GLY A 147 18.02 -12.08 -33.45
N ALA A 148 19.01 -11.27 -33.07
CA ALA A 148 19.11 -10.66 -31.76
C ALA A 148 18.22 -9.41 -31.61
N TRP A 149 18.15 -8.56 -32.64
CA TRP A 149 17.53 -7.22 -32.56
C TRP A 149 16.09 -7.22 -32.02
N GLN A 150 15.27 -8.20 -32.41
CA GLN A 150 13.89 -8.35 -31.93
C GLN A 150 13.78 -8.46 -30.39
N TRP A 151 14.76 -9.08 -29.74
CA TRP A 151 14.78 -9.24 -28.29
C TRP A 151 15.15 -7.94 -27.60
N TYR A 152 16.08 -7.17 -28.17
CA TYR A 152 16.36 -5.82 -27.69
C TYR A 152 15.12 -4.91 -27.81
N VAL A 153 14.39 -4.96 -28.92
CA VAL A 153 13.15 -4.17 -29.10
C VAL A 153 12.10 -4.52 -28.04
N LYS A 154 11.89 -5.82 -27.76
CA LYS A 154 10.97 -6.26 -26.70
C LYS A 154 11.46 -5.84 -25.31
N ALA A 155 12.77 -5.90 -25.05
CA ALA A 155 13.35 -5.40 -23.81
C ALA A 155 13.12 -3.88 -23.64
N ALA A 156 13.31 -3.10 -24.71
CA ALA A 156 13.07 -1.66 -24.69
C ALA A 156 11.59 -1.31 -24.44
N GLN A 157 10.65 -2.08 -25.01
CA GLN A 157 9.22 -1.95 -24.71
C GLN A 157 8.91 -2.26 -23.24
N ALA A 158 9.46 -3.35 -22.70
CA ALA A 158 9.32 -3.69 -21.29
C ALA A 158 9.93 -2.61 -20.38
N ALA A 159 11.09 -2.04 -20.74
CA ALA A 159 11.72 -0.93 -20.04
C ALA A 159 10.87 0.36 -20.02
N GLN A 160 10.20 0.68 -21.13
CA GLN A 160 9.23 1.78 -21.15
C GLN A 160 8.05 1.52 -20.21
N GLN A 161 7.56 0.29 -20.18
CA GLN A 161 6.51 -0.12 -19.24
C GLN A 161 6.96 -0.02 -17.78
N VAL A 162 8.19 -0.44 -17.46
CA VAL A 162 8.79 -0.26 -16.13
C VAL A 162 8.84 1.22 -15.74
N ARG A 163 9.30 2.13 -16.62
CA ARG A 163 9.30 3.58 -16.35
C ARG A 163 7.91 4.14 -16.14
N TYR A 164 6.94 3.73 -16.96
CA TYR A 164 5.54 4.12 -16.81
C TYR A 164 5.00 3.69 -15.44
N LEU A 165 5.21 2.42 -15.07
CA LEU A 165 4.74 1.87 -13.79
C LEU A 165 5.45 2.53 -12.59
N LEU A 166 6.73 2.86 -12.68
CA LEU A 166 7.40 3.65 -11.63
C LEU A 166 6.78 5.04 -11.47
N GLY A 167 6.42 5.68 -12.59
CA GLY A 167 5.71 6.96 -12.59
C GLY A 167 4.29 6.84 -12.02
N GLU A 168 3.55 5.79 -12.38
CA GLU A 168 2.22 5.52 -11.83
C GLU A 168 2.30 5.24 -10.34
N ARG A 169 3.22 4.38 -9.88
CA ARG A 169 3.43 4.10 -8.46
C ARG A 169 3.67 5.36 -7.62
N ALA A 170 4.36 6.35 -8.18
CA ALA A 170 4.55 7.65 -7.52
C ALA A 170 3.24 8.44 -7.38
N LYS A 171 2.27 8.26 -8.28
CA LYS A 171 0.94 8.88 -8.24
C LYS A 171 -0.09 8.07 -7.44
N THR A 172 -0.09 6.73 -7.52
CA THR A 172 -1.21 5.89 -7.04
C THR A 172 -1.20 5.63 -5.53
N LYS A 173 -0.09 5.87 -4.82
CA LYS A 173 0.06 5.38 -3.43
C LYS A 173 -0.54 6.27 -2.34
N GLY A 174 -0.88 7.52 -2.65
CA GLY A 174 -1.25 8.51 -1.63
C GLY A 174 -2.74 8.68 -1.39
N GLU A 175 -3.52 8.90 -2.46
CA GLU A 175 -4.79 9.63 -2.34
C GLU A 175 -6.01 8.80 -2.76
N PHE A 176 -5.92 8.05 -3.85
CA PHE A 176 -7.05 7.28 -4.38
C PHE A 176 -7.49 6.15 -3.43
N VAL A 177 -6.53 5.31 -3.04
CA VAL A 177 -6.74 4.19 -2.13
C VAL A 177 -7.18 4.66 -0.73
N LYS A 178 -6.68 5.82 -0.26
CA LYS A 178 -7.14 6.41 1.01
C LYS A 178 -8.57 6.94 0.92
N GLY A 179 -8.99 7.44 -0.25
CA GLY A 179 -10.34 7.91 -0.52
C GLY A 179 -11.36 6.77 -0.48
N GLU A 180 -11.10 5.68 -1.21
CA GLU A 180 -11.97 4.50 -1.24
C GLU A 180 -12.09 3.85 0.14
N LEU A 181 -10.98 3.67 0.84
CA LEU A 181 -10.99 3.11 2.19
C LEU A 181 -11.77 3.99 3.18
N LYS A 182 -11.60 5.32 3.10
CA LYS A 182 -12.38 6.26 3.91
C LYS A 182 -13.87 6.23 3.58
N ALA A 183 -14.24 6.01 2.33
CA ALA A 183 -15.63 5.88 1.92
C ALA A 183 -16.25 4.58 2.46
N ALA A 184 -15.55 3.44 2.32
CA ALA A 184 -15.99 2.15 2.85
C ALA A 184 -16.17 2.18 4.38
N ARG A 185 -15.21 2.77 5.11
CA ARG A 185 -15.30 3.03 6.56
C ARG A 185 -16.59 3.73 6.95
N ARG A 186 -16.87 4.82 6.24
CA ARG A 186 -18.06 5.63 6.50
C ARG A 186 -19.34 4.82 6.32
N GLN A 187 -19.36 3.87 5.37
CA GLN A 187 -20.50 2.98 5.19
C GLN A 187 -20.64 2.01 6.37
N THR A 188 -19.53 1.42 6.86
CA THR A 188 -19.53 0.60 8.09
C THR A 188 -20.05 1.39 9.30
N ASP A 189 -19.54 2.60 9.52
CA ASP A 189 -19.98 3.48 10.62
C ASP A 189 -21.49 3.77 10.57
N LEU A 190 -22.01 4.03 9.36
CA LEU A 190 -23.43 4.31 9.16
C LEU A 190 -24.28 3.06 9.40
N ALA A 191 -23.84 1.88 8.94
CA ALA A 191 -24.54 0.62 9.17
C ALA A 191 -24.60 0.27 10.67
N ILE A 192 -23.48 0.42 11.39
CA ILE A 192 -23.41 0.18 12.83
C ILE A 192 -24.31 1.18 13.59
N ALA A 193 -24.27 2.47 13.23
CA ALA A 193 -25.11 3.47 13.87
C ALA A 193 -26.62 3.17 13.68
N ASP A 194 -27.01 2.66 12.51
CA ASP A 194 -28.39 2.29 12.22
C ASP A 194 -28.83 1.02 12.95
N LEU A 195 -27.92 0.06 13.11
CA LEU A 195 -28.14 -1.12 13.94
C LEU A 195 -28.37 -0.73 15.41
N TYR A 196 -27.56 0.18 15.97
CA TYR A 196 -27.75 0.65 17.35
C TYR A 196 -29.12 1.29 17.58
N ARG A 197 -29.58 2.13 16.65
CA ARG A 197 -30.93 2.70 16.72
C ARG A 197 -32.00 1.62 16.74
N THR A 198 -31.82 0.58 15.94
CA THR A 198 -32.74 -0.57 15.88
C THR A 198 -32.74 -1.34 17.19
N ILE A 199 -31.57 -1.63 17.77
CA ILE A 199 -31.46 -2.31 19.06
C ILE A 199 -32.13 -1.50 20.18
N ILE A 200 -31.87 -0.19 20.25
CA ILE A 200 -32.49 0.70 21.25
C ILE A 200 -34.01 0.70 21.09
N ALA A 201 -34.53 0.87 19.88
CA ALA A 201 -35.96 0.81 19.62
C ALA A 201 -36.58 -0.54 19.99
N MET A 202 -35.87 -1.65 19.74
CA MET A 202 -36.32 -2.98 20.15
C MET A 202 -36.32 -3.14 21.67
N MET A 203 -35.33 -2.60 22.38
CA MET A 203 -35.30 -2.62 23.85
C MET A 203 -36.49 -1.85 24.45
N ASP A 204 -36.91 -0.75 23.84
CA ASP A 204 -38.06 0.04 24.29
C ASP A 204 -39.40 -0.67 24.02
N LEU A 205 -39.53 -1.34 22.86
CA LEU A 205 -40.79 -1.95 22.42
C LEU A 205 -40.97 -3.39 22.90
N MET A 206 -39.87 -4.14 23.03
CA MET A 206 -39.83 -5.56 23.34
C MET A 206 -38.63 -5.86 24.25
N PRO A 207 -38.63 -5.36 25.50
CA PRO A 207 -37.50 -5.50 26.40
C PRO A 207 -37.19 -6.97 26.68
N SER A 208 -35.91 -7.33 26.59
CA SER A 208 -35.43 -8.65 27.00
C SER A 208 -34.01 -8.55 27.58
N ASP A 209 -33.68 -9.48 28.48
CA ASP A 209 -32.35 -9.59 29.06
C ASP A 209 -31.30 -9.87 27.98
N ALA A 210 -31.66 -10.66 26.95
CA ALA A 210 -30.79 -10.95 25.82
C ALA A 210 -30.45 -9.71 24.99
N LEU A 211 -31.44 -8.85 24.68
CA LEU A 211 -31.20 -7.59 23.95
C LEU A 211 -30.35 -6.62 24.78
N THR A 212 -30.62 -6.56 26.09
CA THR A 212 -29.85 -5.72 27.03
C THR A 212 -28.40 -6.19 27.12
N ALA A 213 -28.18 -7.51 27.16
CA ALA A 213 -26.85 -8.12 27.18
C ALA A 213 -26.09 -7.84 25.88
N LEU A 214 -26.72 -8.02 24.71
CA LEU A 214 -26.14 -7.69 23.41
C LEU A 214 -25.72 -6.21 23.37
N TYR A 215 -26.64 -5.29 23.67
CA TYR A 215 -26.35 -3.86 23.65
C TYR A 215 -25.17 -3.50 24.59
N THR A 216 -25.15 -4.08 25.79
CA THR A 216 -24.07 -3.89 26.76
C THR A 216 -22.73 -4.41 26.22
N GLN A 217 -22.74 -5.58 25.57
CA GLN A 217 -21.56 -6.16 24.93
C GLN A 217 -21.01 -5.25 23.82
N LEU A 218 -21.87 -4.77 22.92
CA LEU A 218 -21.47 -3.88 21.83
C LEU A 218 -20.87 -2.57 22.35
N LYS A 219 -21.50 -1.95 23.35
CA LYS A 219 -20.93 -0.78 24.04
C LYS A 219 -19.63 -1.10 24.78
N GLY A 220 -19.44 -2.35 25.21
CA GLY A 220 -18.22 -2.85 25.81
C GLY A 220 -17.04 -2.88 24.83
N PHE A 221 -17.23 -3.43 23.63
CA PHE A 221 -16.23 -3.38 22.55
C PHE A 221 -15.85 -1.95 22.24
N GLU A 222 -16.87 -1.09 22.19
CA GLU A 222 -16.64 0.30 21.91
C GLU A 222 -15.82 1.01 22.99
N ARG A 223 -16.22 0.85 24.24
CA ARG A 223 -15.49 1.45 25.36
C ARG A 223 -14.04 0.96 25.40
N TYR A 224 -13.83 -0.33 25.21
CA TYR A 224 -12.49 -0.91 25.16
C TYR A 224 -11.66 -0.22 24.08
N ALA A 225 -12.13 -0.19 22.86
CA ALA A 225 -11.37 0.38 21.78
C ALA A 225 -11.15 1.90 21.95
N ARG A 226 -12.07 2.63 22.60
CA ARG A 226 -11.85 4.03 22.98
C ARG A 226 -10.69 4.17 23.97
N GLU A 227 -10.66 3.32 24.99
CA GLU A 227 -9.68 3.40 26.08
C GLU A 227 -8.27 3.00 25.66
N TYR A 228 -8.17 2.04 24.74
CA TYR A 228 -6.90 1.42 24.35
C TYR A 228 -6.32 1.94 23.03
N TYR A 229 -7.16 2.39 22.09
CA TYR A 229 -6.69 2.77 20.75
C TYR A 229 -6.73 4.26 20.46
N LEU A 230 -7.54 5.04 21.17
CA LEU A 230 -7.50 6.48 21.04
C LEU A 230 -6.46 7.07 22.01
N PRO A 231 -5.61 8.00 21.55
CA PRO A 231 -4.75 8.72 22.46
C PRO A 231 -5.62 9.44 23.48
N LYS A 232 -5.43 9.14 24.77
CA LYS A 232 -5.90 10.03 25.84
C LYS A 232 -5.19 11.35 25.59
N GLY A 233 -5.93 12.41 25.27
CA GLY A 233 -5.32 13.72 25.08
C GLY A 233 -4.34 13.96 26.21
N LYS A 234 -3.14 14.48 25.90
CA LYS A 234 -2.30 15.04 26.94
C LYS A 234 -3.21 15.93 27.78
N GLY A 235 -3.29 15.68 29.09
CA GLY A 235 -3.70 16.75 30.00
C GLY A 235 -2.86 17.96 29.63
N GLU A 236 -3.48 19.14 29.60
CA GLU A 236 -2.80 20.41 29.40
C GLU A 236 -1.42 20.33 30.06
N ASP A 237 -0.38 20.54 29.25
CA ASP A 237 1.00 20.50 29.71
C ASP A 237 1.08 21.38 30.97
N ASP A 238 1.36 20.76 32.14
CA ASP A 238 1.91 21.52 33.25
C ASP A 238 3.12 22.26 32.66
N PRO A 239 3.18 23.61 32.73
CA PRO A 239 4.26 24.35 32.11
C PRO A 239 5.58 23.81 32.65
N GLU A 240 6.44 23.40 31.73
CA GLU A 240 7.79 22.96 32.02
C GLU A 240 8.45 24.02 32.90
N PRO A 241 8.96 23.69 34.11
CA PRO A 241 9.53 24.68 35.00
C PRO A 241 10.66 25.41 34.27
N GLU A 242 10.58 26.74 34.24
CA GLU A 242 11.56 27.57 33.53
C GLU A 242 12.99 27.18 33.94
N PRO A 243 13.92 27.05 32.98
CA PRO A 243 15.30 26.69 33.29
C PRO A 243 15.89 27.74 34.22
N GLN A 244 16.42 27.29 35.36
CA GLN A 244 17.10 28.19 36.29
C GLN A 244 18.32 28.81 35.60
N PRO A 245 18.55 30.13 35.76
CA PRO A 245 19.71 30.78 35.17
C PRO A 245 21.00 30.14 35.68
N GLU A 246 21.90 29.82 34.75
CA GLU A 246 23.22 29.26 35.07
C GLU A 246 24.00 30.21 35.99
N PRO A 247 24.74 29.68 36.98
CA PRO A 247 25.53 30.50 37.87
C PRO A 247 26.63 31.24 37.09
N ASP A 248 26.69 32.56 37.31
CA ASP A 248 27.65 33.48 36.73
C ASP A 248 29.08 33.05 37.10
N VAL A 249 29.79 32.46 36.15
CA VAL A 249 31.22 32.16 36.29
C VAL A 249 32.01 33.44 36.03
N THR A 250 32.17 34.24 37.08
CA THR A 250 33.17 35.32 37.08
C THR A 250 34.54 34.73 36.74
N PRO A 251 35.24 35.21 35.68
CA PRO A 251 36.57 34.75 35.34
C PRO A 251 37.57 35.07 36.46
N VAL A 252 38.31 34.06 36.91
CA VAL A 252 39.41 34.22 37.86
C VAL A 252 40.56 34.92 37.14
N GLU A 253 41.02 36.06 37.67
CA GLU A 253 42.22 36.76 37.17
C GLU A 253 43.46 35.87 37.29
N PRO A 254 44.38 35.88 36.31
CA PRO A 254 45.61 35.10 36.38
C PRO A 254 46.58 35.73 37.39
N GLU A 255 47.08 34.92 38.33
CA GLU A 255 48.16 35.34 39.24
C GLU A 255 49.47 35.60 38.47
N ALA A 256 50.18 36.65 38.89
CA ALA A 256 51.49 37.09 38.40
C ALA A 256 52.64 36.43 39.15
#